data_AF-A0A9W4WCM6-F1
#
_entry.id   AF-A0A9W4WCM6-F1
#
_cell.length_a   1.000
_cell.length_b   1.000
_cell.length_c   1.000
_cell.angle_alpha   90.00
_cell.angle_beta   90.00
_cell.angle_gamma   90.00
#
_symmetry.space_group_name_H-M   'P 1'
#
loop_
_entity.id
_entity.type
_entity.pdbx_description
1 polymer ?
#
loop_
_entity_poly.entity_id
_entity_poly.type
_entity_poly.pdbx_seq_one_letter_code
_entity_poly.pdbx_strand_id
1 'polypeptide(L)'
;MKQYREDYSGGEVGINGFNQDSSRPVVYDDLDPFGHEENHQIKYKTLSWHLVAVLMIAEIVSNGMLSLPSSLAVIGLVPGVVLIVFLGVFATYTSWLLVHFKLRHPEIHSMGDAGHILFGRPGRELLAFGTVVFAIFATGGQLL
;
A
#
# COMPACT_ATOMS: atom_id res chain seq x y z
N MET A 1 -19.30 -7.31 12.69
CA MET A 1 -18.95 -5.89 12.41
C MET A 1 -19.60 -4.91 13.39
N LYS A 2 -19.57 -5.17 14.71
CA LYS A 2 -20.20 -4.29 15.73
C LYS A 2 -19.39 -4.23 17.05
N GLN A 3 -18.11 -3.89 16.98
CA GLN A 3 -17.26 -3.78 18.18
C GLN A 3 -16.23 -2.62 18.11
N TYR A 4 -16.39 -1.64 17.20
CA TYR A 4 -15.43 -0.53 17.04
C TYR A 4 -16.03 0.87 17.29
N ARG A 5 -17.14 0.99 18.02
CA ARG A 5 -17.84 2.29 18.17
C ARG A 5 -18.12 2.75 19.62
N GLU A 6 -17.79 1.98 20.65
CA GLU A 6 -18.32 2.23 22.01
C GLU A 6 -17.36 2.79 23.07
N ASP A 7 -16.19 3.32 22.71
CA ASP A 7 -15.25 3.90 23.71
C ASP A 7 -14.96 5.41 23.56
N TYR A 8 -15.88 6.17 22.95
CA TYR A 8 -15.73 7.64 22.76
C TYR A 8 -16.82 8.47 23.45
N SER A 9 -17.20 8.12 24.69
CA SER A 9 -18.07 9.02 25.46
C SER A 9 -17.85 8.89 26.97
N GLY A 10 -17.09 9.85 27.52
CA GLY A 10 -17.05 10.11 28.96
C GLY A 10 -15.66 10.49 29.45
N GLY A 11 -15.42 11.78 29.69
CA GLY A 11 -14.22 12.24 30.37
C GLY A 11 -13.86 13.67 30.05
N GLU A 12 -14.20 14.56 30.97
CA GLU A 12 -14.11 16.03 30.91
C GLU A 12 -12.72 16.60 30.54
N VAL A 13 -12.76 17.75 29.86
CA VAL A 13 -11.61 18.55 29.42
C VAL A 13 -10.86 19.11 30.64
N GLY A 14 -9.74 18.46 30.98
CA GLY A 14 -8.72 18.98 31.89
C GLY A 14 -7.67 19.78 31.11
N ILE A 15 -7.74 21.10 31.22
CA ILE A 15 -6.77 22.08 30.73
C ILE A 15 -5.42 21.99 31.46
N ASN A 16 -4.50 21.07 31.11
CA ASN A 16 -3.07 21.15 31.46
C ASN A 16 -2.27 19.99 30.83
N GLY A 17 -1.24 20.31 30.03
CA GLY A 17 -0.16 19.37 29.72
C GLY A 17 0.06 19.12 28.22
N PHE A 18 1.20 19.59 27.75
CA PHE A 18 1.84 19.23 26.50
C PHE A 18 2.20 17.73 26.54
N ASN A 19 1.34 16.79 26.08
CA ASN A 19 1.69 15.36 26.08
C ASN A 19 1.01 14.57 24.95
N GLN A 20 1.85 14.15 24.01
CA GLN A 20 1.86 12.87 23.29
C GLN A 20 0.47 12.26 22.96
N ASP A 21 0.05 12.40 21.70
CA ASP A 21 -1.06 11.62 21.14
C ASP A 21 -0.60 10.16 20.93
N SER A 22 -0.58 9.43 22.04
CA SER A 22 -0.18 8.02 22.20
C SER A 22 -1.28 7.05 21.73
N SER A 23 -1.97 7.35 20.63
CA SER A 23 -3.12 6.56 20.16
C SER A 23 -2.75 5.33 19.31
N ARG A 24 -1.50 4.86 19.34
CA ARG A 24 -1.11 3.59 18.68
C ARG A 24 -0.80 2.56 19.77
N PRO A 25 -1.43 1.37 19.76
CA PRO A 25 -1.12 0.35 20.74
C PRO A 25 0.36 -0.02 20.65
N VAL A 26 1.05 0.04 21.78
CA VAL A 26 2.48 -0.22 22.07
C VAL A 26 3.08 -1.52 21.49
N VAL A 27 2.27 -2.35 20.82
CA VAL A 27 2.73 -3.58 20.14
C VAL A 27 3.41 -3.27 18.80
N TYR A 28 3.16 -2.10 18.20
CA TYR A 28 3.80 -1.71 16.94
C TYR A 28 5.21 -1.11 17.10
N ASP A 29 5.60 -0.64 18.29
CA ASP A 29 6.89 0.02 18.52
C ASP A 29 8.08 -0.95 18.52
N ASP A 30 7.89 -2.20 18.98
CA ASP A 30 8.97 -3.21 19.00
C ASP A 30 9.23 -3.87 17.63
N LEU A 31 8.35 -3.69 16.64
CA LEU A 31 8.43 -4.29 15.30
C LEU A 31 8.79 -3.26 14.21
N ASP A 32 8.99 -1.99 14.57
CA ASP A 32 9.29 -0.92 13.62
C ASP A 32 10.82 -0.72 13.49
N PRO A 33 11.43 -0.99 12.32
CA PRO A 33 12.87 -0.83 12.12
C PRO A 33 13.35 0.63 12.19
N PHE A 34 12.43 1.60 12.28
CA PHE A 34 12.77 3.04 12.33
C PHE A 34 12.81 3.64 13.75
N GLY A 35 12.35 2.92 14.79
CA GLY A 35 12.46 3.33 16.19
C GLY A 35 11.87 4.71 16.54
N HIS A 36 12.07 5.16 17.78
CA HIS A 36 11.59 6.45 18.27
C HIS A 36 12.31 7.62 17.56
N GLU A 37 11.66 8.26 16.59
CA GLU A 37 12.18 9.39 15.79
C GLU A 37 12.26 10.73 16.56
N GLU A 38 12.19 10.71 17.90
CA GLU A 38 12.09 11.93 18.73
C GLU A 38 13.43 12.68 18.86
N ASN A 39 14.56 12.01 18.59
CA ASN A 39 15.92 12.59 18.66
C ASN A 39 16.73 12.48 17.35
N HIS A 40 16.10 12.12 16.22
CA HIS A 40 16.79 11.94 14.94
C HIS A 40 16.67 13.18 14.04
N GLN A 41 17.79 13.62 13.46
CA GLN A 41 17.83 14.77 12.52
C GLN A 41 17.07 14.50 11.20
N ILE A 42 16.85 13.23 10.85
CA ILE A 42 16.17 12.80 9.63
C ILE A 42 14.95 11.99 10.05
N LYS A 43 13.76 12.55 9.77
CA LYS A 43 12.46 11.91 10.03
C LYS A 43 12.05 11.12 8.79
N TYR A 44 12.04 9.80 8.89
CA TYR A 44 11.75 8.90 7.77
C TYR A 44 10.23 8.71 7.57
N LYS A 45 9.42 8.89 8.62
CA LYS A 45 7.94 8.93 8.52
C LYS A 45 7.38 10.30 8.12
N THR A 46 7.81 10.83 6.98
CA THR A 46 7.24 12.08 6.43
C THR A 46 6.06 11.85 5.49
N LEU A 47 5.81 10.62 5.04
CA LEU A 47 4.73 10.28 4.12
C LEU A 47 3.45 9.90 4.87
N SER A 48 2.45 10.77 4.82
CA SER A 48 1.08 10.47 5.29
C SER A 48 0.43 9.42 4.38
N TRP A 49 -0.43 8.58 4.96
CA TRP A 49 -1.14 7.53 4.20
C TRP A 49 -1.94 8.10 3.03
N HIS A 50 -2.51 9.30 3.20
CA HIS A 50 -3.23 10.00 2.15
C HIS A 50 -2.31 10.43 1.00
N LEU A 51 -1.11 10.91 1.32
CA LEU A 51 -0.13 11.34 0.32
C LEU A 51 0.35 10.15 -0.51
N VAL A 52 0.68 9.02 0.15
CA VAL A 52 1.05 7.79 -0.55
C VAL A 52 -0.10 7.26 -1.43
N ALA A 53 -1.33 7.28 -0.92
CA ALA A 53 -2.50 6.84 -1.69
C ALA A 53 -2.69 7.68 -2.96
N VAL A 54 -2.60 9.00 -2.86
CA VAL A 54 -2.74 9.90 -4.01
C VAL A 54 -1.60 9.69 -5.02
N LEU A 55 -0.35 9.57 -4.55
CA LEU A 55 0.80 9.31 -5.43
C LEU A 55 0.65 7.99 -6.19
N MET A 56 0.22 6.91 -5.51
CA MET A 56 0.00 5.62 -6.14
C MET A 56 -1.11 5.67 -7.20
N ILE A 57 -2.23 6.32 -6.88
CA ILE A 57 -3.34 6.47 -7.83
C ILE A 57 -2.88 7.28 -9.06
N ALA A 58 -2.14 8.37 -8.84
CA ALA A 58 -1.62 9.20 -9.92
C ALA A 58 -0.72 8.40 -10.88
N GLU A 59 0.19 7.58 -10.36
CA GLU A 59 1.07 6.73 -11.16
C GLU A 59 0.28 5.68 -11.97
N ILE A 60 -0.66 4.98 -11.33
CA ILE A 60 -1.47 3.94 -11.99
C ILE A 60 -2.32 4.54 -13.12
N VAL A 61 -2.96 5.68 -12.85
CA VAL A 61 -3.80 6.37 -13.84
C VAL A 61 -2.94 6.91 -14.98
N SER A 62 -1.77 7.47 -14.69
CA SER A 62 -0.80 7.93 -15.70
C SER A 62 -0.44 6.81 -16.69
N ASN A 63 -0.04 5.64 -16.17
CA ASN A 63 0.35 4.50 -17.00
C ASN A 63 -0.84 3.89 -17.77
N GLY A 64 -2.04 3.94 -17.20
CA GLY A 64 -3.26 3.47 -17.86
C GLY A 64 -3.72 4.37 -19.01
N MET A 65 -3.74 5.69 -18.80
CA MET A 65 -4.29 6.63 -19.78
C MET A 65 -3.50 6.68 -21.09
N LEU A 66 -2.20 6.39 -21.06
CA LEU A 66 -1.38 6.33 -22.28
C LEU A 66 -1.69 5.10 -23.15
N SER A 67 -2.10 3.99 -22.55
CA SER A 67 -2.31 2.70 -23.25
C SER A 67 -3.77 2.41 -23.61
N LEU A 68 -4.72 3.00 -22.88
CA LEU A 68 -6.15 2.79 -23.10
C LEU A 68 -6.65 3.23 -24.48
N PRO A 69 -6.29 4.40 -25.04
CA PRO A 69 -6.79 4.86 -26.34
C PRO A 69 -6.39 3.92 -27.47
N SER A 70 -5.12 3.49 -27.48
CA SER A 70 -4.58 2.56 -28.48
C SER A 70 -5.25 1.19 -28.38
N SER A 71 -5.41 0.66 -27.17
CA SER A 71 -6.03 -0.66 -26.96
C SER A 71 -7.50 -0.70 -27.37
N LEU A 72 -8.26 0.37 -27.08
CA LEU A 72 -9.66 0.47 -27.48
C LEU A 72 -9.83 0.64 -28.99
N ALA A 73 -8.88 1.27 -29.68
CA ALA A 73 -8.89 1.38 -31.14
C ALA A 73 -8.70 0.02 -31.85
N VAL A 74 -7.94 -0.90 -31.24
CA VAL A 74 -7.66 -2.22 -31.82
C VAL A 74 -8.79 -3.23 -31.55
N ILE A 75 -9.31 -3.26 -30.32
CA ILE A 75 -10.27 -4.29 -29.89
C ILE A 75 -11.72 -3.82 -30.09
N GLY A 76 -11.96 -2.50 -30.07
CA GLY A 76 -13.29 -1.89 -30.17
C GLY A 76 -13.94 -1.62 -28.80
N LEU A 77 -14.93 -0.72 -28.79
CA LEU A 77 -15.51 -0.18 -27.56
C LEU A 77 -16.28 -1.24 -26.74
N VAL A 78 -17.06 -2.09 -27.39
CA VAL A 78 -17.88 -3.11 -26.72
C VAL A 78 -17.04 -4.15 -25.97
N PRO A 79 -16.09 -4.87 -26.60
CA PRO A 79 -15.23 -5.82 -25.88
C PRO A 79 -14.27 -5.11 -24.90
N GLY A 80 -13.83 -3.89 -25.21
CA GLY A 80 -12.99 -3.08 -24.32
C GLY A 80 -13.65 -2.79 -22.97
N VAL A 81 -14.92 -2.36 -22.97
CA VAL A 81 -15.65 -2.07 -21.72
C VAL A 81 -15.87 -3.34 -20.88
N VAL A 82 -16.18 -4.47 -21.51
CA VAL A 82 -16.34 -5.76 -20.80
C VAL A 82 -15.03 -6.15 -20.10
N LEU A 83 -13.89 -5.99 -20.76
CA LEU A 83 -12.58 -6.24 -20.17
C LEU A 83 -12.27 -5.28 -19.03
N ILE A 84 -12.55 -3.98 -19.17
CA ILE A 84 -12.32 -2.99 -18.09
C ILE A 84 -13.12 -3.37 -16.84
N VAL A 85 -14.41 -3.73 -16.99
CA VAL A 85 -15.24 -4.15 -15.86
C VAL A 85 -14.71 -5.44 -15.23
N PHE A 86 -14.34 -6.43 -16.05
CA PHE A 86 -13.78 -7.69 -15.56
C PHE A 86 -12.47 -7.49 -14.79
N LEU A 87 -11.52 -6.72 -15.34
CA LEU A 87 -10.27 -6.38 -14.67
C LEU A 87 -10.51 -5.53 -13.41
N GLY A 88 -11.51 -4.64 -13.41
CA GLY A 88 -11.89 -3.84 -12.24
C GLY A 88 -12.39 -4.70 -11.06
N VAL A 89 -13.24 -5.69 -11.35
CA VAL A 89 -13.69 -6.66 -10.33
C VAL A 89 -12.51 -7.51 -9.84
N PHE A 90 -11.68 -8.01 -10.76
CA PHE A 90 -10.51 -8.82 -10.42
C PHE A 90 -9.47 -8.05 -9.57
N ALA A 91 -9.22 -6.79 -9.91
CA ALA A 91 -8.35 -5.91 -9.14
C ALA A 91 -8.91 -5.67 -7.74
N THR A 92 -10.21 -5.39 -7.62
CA THR A 92 -10.86 -5.19 -6.32
C THR A 92 -10.78 -6.43 -5.44
N TYR A 93 -10.99 -7.62 -6.02
CA TYR A 93 -10.85 -8.89 -5.31
C TYR A 93 -9.42 -9.11 -4.80
N THR A 94 -8.43 -8.84 -5.64
CA THR A 94 -7.01 -8.94 -5.26
C THR A 94 -6.64 -7.95 -4.17
N SER A 95 -7.09 -6.70 -4.27
CA SER A 95 -6.90 -5.67 -3.22
C SER A 95 -7.50 -6.11 -1.90
N TRP A 96 -8.69 -6.73 -1.91
CA TRP A 96 -9.31 -7.25 -0.69
C TRP A 96 -8.46 -8.34 -0.03
N LEU A 97 -7.93 -9.29 -0.81
CA LEU A 97 -7.02 -10.32 -0.32
C LEU A 97 -5.74 -9.71 0.28
N LEU A 98 -5.14 -8.74 -0.41
CA LEU A 98 -3.93 -8.04 0.04
C LEU A 98 -4.14 -7.30 1.36
N VAL A 99 -5.29 -6.65 1.54
CA VAL A 99 -5.62 -5.95 2.79
C VAL A 99 -5.73 -6.93 3.95
N HIS A 100 -6.41 -8.07 3.78
CA HIS A 100 -6.50 -9.10 4.82
C HIS A 100 -5.15 -9.73 5.15
N PHE A 101 -4.29 -9.91 4.15
CA PHE A 101 -2.93 -10.41 4.34
C PHE A 101 -2.07 -9.40 5.13
N LYS A 102 -2.14 -8.11 4.76
CA LYS A 102 -1.40 -7.03 5.44
C LYS A 102 -1.84 -6.83 6.90
N LEU A 103 -3.13 -7.01 7.21
CA LEU A 103 -3.63 -6.93 8.58
C LEU A 103 -3.17 -8.10 9.46
N ARG A 104 -2.92 -9.27 8.87
CA ARG A 104 -2.47 -10.47 9.59
C ARG A 104 -0.95 -10.52 9.80
N HIS A 105 -0.18 -9.90 8.92
CA HIS A 105 1.29 -9.88 8.97
C HIS A 105 1.84 -8.44 8.89
N PRO A 106 1.82 -7.69 10.00
CA PRO A 106 2.31 -6.30 10.05
C PRO A 106 3.85 -6.19 9.93
N GLU A 107 4.57 -7.30 10.10
CA GLU A 107 6.04 -7.39 9.97
C GLU A 107 6.55 -7.13 8.54
N ILE A 108 5.70 -7.36 7.53
CA ILE A 108 6.08 -7.24 6.12
C ILE A 108 6.07 -5.78 5.68
N HIS A 109 7.25 -5.22 5.41
CA HIS A 109 7.41 -3.85 4.91
C HIS A 109 7.83 -3.75 3.43
N SER A 110 8.13 -4.88 2.79
CA SER A 110 8.51 -4.94 1.37
C SER A 110 7.84 -6.12 0.65
N MET A 111 7.61 -5.98 -0.66
CA MET A 111 7.00 -7.02 -1.49
C MET A 111 7.84 -8.32 -1.51
N GLY A 112 9.17 -8.21 -1.37
CA GLY A 112 10.05 -9.36 -1.22
C GLY A 112 9.82 -10.12 0.09
N ASP A 113 9.54 -9.40 1.17
CA ASP A 113 9.27 -10.00 2.48
C ASP A 113 7.87 -10.62 2.55
N ALA A 114 6.91 -10.06 1.79
CA ALA A 114 5.62 -10.72 1.51
C ALA A 114 5.81 -12.08 0.84
N GLY A 115 6.76 -12.18 -0.09
CA GLY A 115 7.12 -13.42 -0.77
C GLY A 115 7.72 -14.48 0.16
N HIS A 116 8.43 -14.05 1.21
CA HIS A 116 8.95 -14.96 2.24
C HIS A 116 7.83 -15.66 3.01
N ILE A 117 6.77 -14.92 3.36
CA ILE A 117 5.63 -15.46 4.14
C ILE A 117 4.68 -16.30 3.26
N LEU A 118 4.51 -15.92 1.99
CA LEU A 118 3.61 -16.62 1.07
C LEU A 118 4.21 -17.92 0.49
N PHE A 119 5.51 -17.96 0.22
CA PHE A 119 6.16 -19.08 -0.50
C PHE A 119 7.47 -19.58 0.16
N GLY A 120 7.81 -19.10 1.36
CA GLY A 120 9.04 -19.47 2.07
C GLY A 120 10.31 -18.87 1.43
N ARG A 121 11.47 -19.47 1.72
CA ARG A 121 12.80 -19.02 1.25
C ARG A 121 12.90 -18.74 -0.26
N PRO A 122 12.41 -19.59 -1.19
CA PRO A 122 12.52 -19.29 -2.61
C PRO A 122 11.60 -18.14 -3.07
N GLY A 123 10.46 -17.95 -2.40
CA GLY A 123 9.53 -16.86 -2.71
C GLY A 123 10.07 -15.47 -2.42
N ARG A 124 10.89 -15.35 -1.39
CA ARG A 124 11.56 -14.09 -1.02
C ARG A 124 12.51 -13.60 -2.12
N GLU A 125 13.40 -14.49 -2.55
CA GLU A 125 14.38 -14.18 -3.60
C GLU A 125 13.70 -13.87 -4.93
N LEU A 126 12.67 -14.65 -5.30
CA LEU A 126 11.96 -14.47 -6.56
C LEU A 126 11.17 -13.15 -6.61
N LEU A 127 10.44 -12.81 -5.56
CA LEU A 127 9.66 -11.57 -5.54
C LEU A 127 10.56 -10.34 -5.40
N ALA A 128 11.62 -10.40 -4.58
CA ALA A 128 12.58 -9.30 -4.47
C ALA A 128 13.30 -9.04 -5.80
N PHE A 129 13.79 -10.10 -6.45
CA PHE A 129 14.42 -10.00 -7.77
C PHE A 129 13.41 -9.52 -8.83
N GLY A 130 12.19 -10.07 -8.81
CA GLY A 130 11.12 -9.70 -9.71
C GLY A 130 10.76 -8.22 -9.63
N THR A 131 10.66 -7.65 -8.43
CA THR A 131 10.40 -6.20 -8.25
C THR A 131 11.51 -5.35 -8.84
N VAL A 132 12.79 -5.72 -8.67
CA VAL A 132 13.93 -4.97 -9.22
C VAL A 132 13.95 -5.03 -10.74
N VAL A 133 13.76 -6.21 -11.32
CA VAL A 133 13.71 -6.38 -12.78
C VAL A 133 12.52 -5.61 -13.36
N PHE A 134 11.35 -5.74 -12.76
CA PHE A 134 10.16 -4.99 -13.17
C PHE A 134 10.40 -3.48 -13.14
N ALA A 135 11.00 -2.96 -12.07
CA ALA A 135 11.30 -1.53 -11.95
C ALA A 135 12.24 -1.04 -13.06
N ILE A 136 13.32 -1.78 -13.35
CA ILE A 136 14.28 -1.41 -14.41
C ILE A 136 13.58 -1.39 -15.78
N PHE A 137 12.80 -2.43 -16.10
CA PHE A 137 12.10 -2.51 -17.38
C PHE A 137 10.99 -1.46 -17.49
N ALA A 138 10.25 -1.19 -16.42
CA ALA A 138 9.19 -0.19 -16.40
C ALA A 138 9.75 1.21 -16.67
N THR A 139 10.79 1.62 -15.92
CA THR A 139 11.45 2.91 -16.14
C THR A 139 12.15 2.98 -17.50
N GLY A 140 12.79 1.88 -17.93
CA GLY A 140 13.42 1.81 -19.25
C GLY A 140 12.41 1.94 -20.41
N GLY A 141 11.21 1.36 -20.27
CA GLY A 141 10.15 1.43 -21.28
C GLY A 141 9.46 2.79 -21.37
N GLN A 142 9.45 3.57 -20.28
CA GLN A 142 8.94 4.95 -20.30
C GLN A 142 9.97 5.97 -20.82
N LEU A 143 11.26 5.62 -20.85
CA LEU A 143 12.35 6.52 -21.25
C LEU A 143 12.63 6.51 -22.77
N LEU A 144 12.13 5.50 -23.49
CA LEU A 144 12.29 5.29 -24.94
C LEU A 144 11.08 5.85 -25.71
#